data_AF-A0A843DUX8-F1
#
_entry.id   AF-A0A843DUX8-F1
#
_cell.length_a   1.000
_cell.length_b   1.000
_cell.length_c   1.000
_cell.angle_alpha   90.00
_cell.angle_beta   90.00
_cell.angle_gamma   90.00
#
_symmetry.space_group_name_H-M   'P 1'
#
loop_
_entity.id
_entity.type
_entity.pdbx_description
1 polymer ?
#
loop_
_entity_poly.entity_id
_entity_poly.type
_entity_poly.pdbx_seq_one_letter_code
_entity_poly.pdbx_strand_id
1 'polypeptide(L)' 'MRRLLFIVGSIRKGSFNRQLSSMAADIVKDWAVVDYMDISTFPLMNQDVEFPAPSAVSEARKQLAECDAVWIFTP' A
#
# COMPACT_ATOMS: atom_id res chain seq x y z
N MET A 1 -1.14 7.94 17.59
CA MET A 1 -1.50 6.58 17.12
C MET A 1 -0.54 6.22 16.00
N ARG A 2 -0.01 5.00 15.95
CA ARG A 2 0.95 4.61 14.89
C ARG A 2 0.24 4.53 13.54
N ARG A 3 0.95 4.81 12.44
CA ARG A 3 0.41 4.76 11.08
C ARG A 3 1.01 3.60 10.32
N LEU A 4 0.16 2.66 9.90
CA LEU A 4 0.58 1.47 9.14
C LEU A 4 0.14 1.60 7.69
N LEU A 5 1.06 1.36 6.76
CA LEU A 5 0.74 1.29 5.34
C LEU A 5 0.65 -0.17 4.90
N PHE A 6 -0.56 -0.60 4.52
CA PHE A 6 -0.82 -1.93 4.01
C PHE A 6 -0.65 -1.96 2.49
N ILE A 7 0.09 -2.96 2.00
CA ILE A 7 0.29 -3.22 0.57
C ILE A 7 -0.26 -4.61 0.26
N VAL A 8 -1.35 -4.67 -0.52
CA VAL A 8 -1.97 -5.93 -0.93
C VAL A 8 -1.51 -6.26 -2.34
N GLY A 9 -0.76 -7.35 -2.52
CA GLY A 9 -0.21 -7.83 -3.79
C GLY A 9 -1.26 -8.38 -4.78
N SER A 10 -2.49 -7.86 -4.75
CA SER A 10 -3.55 -8.25 -5.67
C SER A 10 -4.60 -7.16 -5.86
N ILE A 11 -4.87 -6.84 -7.12
CA ILE A 11 -5.94 -5.92 -7.54
C ILE A 11 -7.30 -6.61 -7.71
N ARG A 12 -7.38 -7.94 -7.61
CA ARG A 12 -8.64 -8.69 -7.74
C ARG A 12 -9.55 -8.38 -6.56
N LYS A 13 -10.84 -8.11 -6.86
CA LYS A 13 -11.88 -7.86 -5.84
C LYS A 13 -11.98 -8.99 -4.80
N GLY A 14 -11.86 -10.25 -5.26
CA GLY A 14 -11.92 -11.45 -4.41
C GLY A 14 -10.58 -11.96 -3.88
N SER A 15 -9.55 -11.11 -3.77
CA SER A 15 -8.24 -11.53 -3.26
C SER A 15 -8.32 -12.05 -1.82
N PHE A 16 -7.81 -13.26 -1.55
CA PHE A 16 -7.66 -13.78 -0.18
C PHE A 16 -6.71 -12.91 0.65
N ASN A 17 -5.66 -12.36 0.04
CA ASN A 17 -4.75 -11.42 0.71
C ASN A 17 -5.44 -10.11 1.08
N ARG A 18 -6.43 -9.67 0.31
CA ARG A 18 -7.26 -8.51 0.68
C ARG A 18 -8.11 -8.82 1.90
N GLN A 19 -8.75 -10.00 1.94
CA GLN A 19 -9.53 -10.45 3.10
C GLN A 19 -8.65 -10.57 4.35
N LEU A 20 -7.46 -11.17 4.22
CA LEU A 20 -6.48 -11.26 5.31
C LEU A 20 -6.04 -9.88 5.81
N SER A 21 -5.78 -8.94 4.90
CA SER A 21 -5.41 -7.57 5.29
C SER A 21 -6.53 -6.85 6.04
N SER A 22 -7.80 -7.08 5.69
CA SER A 22 -8.93 -6.54 6.43
C SER A 22 -9.00 -7.09 7.85
N MET A 23 -8.80 -8.40 8.04
CA MET A 23 -8.74 -9.00 9.37
C MET A 23 -7.57 -8.44 10.21
N ALA A 24 -6.40 -8.26 9.58
CA ALA A 24 -5.25 -7.65 10.26
C ALA A 24 -5.52 -6.20 10.68
N ALA A 25 -6.19 -5.42 9.84
CA ALA A 25 -6.60 -4.05 10.17
C ALA A 25 -7.56 -4.00 11.37
N ASP A 26 -8.52 -4.93 11.44
CA ASP A 26 -9.45 -5.04 12.57
C ASP A 26 -8.74 -5.40 13.89
N ILE A 27 -7.71 -6.24 13.83
CA ILE A 27 -6.91 -6.65 15.00
C ILE A 27 -6.12 -5.48 15.57
N VAL A 28 -5.60 -4.58 14.72
CA VAL A 28 -4.69 -3.50 15.15
C VAL A 28 -5.36 -2.14 15.34
N LYS A 29 -6.67 -2.03 15.10
CA LYS A 29 -7.42 -0.75 15.08
C LYS A 29 -7.31 0.09 16.36
N ASP A 30 -7.10 -0.55 17.50
CA ASP A 30 -6.97 0.14 18.79
C ASP A 30 -5.55 0.69 19.02
N TRP A 31 -4.57 0.25 18.23
CA TRP A 31 -3.15 0.64 18.37
C TRP A 31 -2.64 1.49 17.20
N ALA A 32 -3.24 1.35 16.02
CA ALA A 32 -2.78 1.97 14.80
C ALA A 32 -3.92 2.39 13.85
N VAL A 33 -3.64 3.42 13.06
CA VAL A 33 -4.41 3.77 11.86
C VAL A 33 -3.81 3.02 10.67
N VAL A 34 -4.65 2.40 9.87
CA VAL A 34 -4.24 1.64 8.68
C VAL A 34 -4.65 2.40 7.41
N ASP A 35 -3.66 2.70 6.57
CA ASP A 35 -3.84 3.20 5.20
C ASP A 35 -3.49 2.08 4.20
N TYR A 36 -4.08 2.11 3.00
CA TYR A 36 -3.83 1.13 1.95
C TYR A 36 -3.20 1.78 0.72
N MET A 37 -2.09 1.22 0.23
CA MET A 37 -1.49 1.65 -1.03
C MET A 37 -2.28 1.07 -2.22
N ASP A 38 -2.73 1.94 -3.12
CA ASP A 38 -3.37 1.52 -4.36
C ASP A 38 -2.34 1.18 -5.45
N ILE A 39 -1.88 -0.08 -5.42
CA ILE A 39 -0.91 -0.59 -6.39
C ILE A 39 -1.46 -0.68 -7.83
N SER A 40 -2.78 -0.51 -8.05
CA SER A 40 -3.36 -0.56 -9.40
C SER A 40 -3.03 0.68 -10.23
N THR A 41 -2.57 1.75 -9.57
CA THR A 41 -2.19 3.01 -10.19
C THR A 41 -0.76 3.03 -10.72
N PHE A 42 0.07 2.05 -10.36
CA PHE A 42 1.46 2.05 -10.77
C PHE A 42 1.64 1.70 -12.25
N PRO A 43 2.41 2.50 -13.00
CA PRO A 43 2.83 2.10 -14.33
C PRO A 43 3.80 0.93 -14.24
N LEU A 44 3.94 0.19 -15.34
CA LEU A 44 5.10 -0.69 -15.50
C LEU A 44 6.37 0.17 -15.45
N MET A 45 7.40 -0.35 -14.77
CA MET A 45 8.68 0.33 -14.66
C MET A 45 9.24 0.63 -16.05
N ASN A 46 9.54 1.91 -16.30
CA ASN A 46 10.11 2.37 -17.57
C ASN A 46 11.07 3.54 -17.28
N GLN A 47 12.35 3.34 -17.61
CA GLN A 47 13.45 4.28 -17.37
C GLN A 47 13.33 5.56 -18.21
N ASP A 48 12.66 5.50 -19.37
CA ASP A 48 12.48 6.66 -20.26
C ASP A 48 11.56 7.74 -19.67
N VAL A 49 10.74 7.39 -18.67
CA VAL A 49 9.72 8.26 -18.07
C VAL A 49 9.89 8.43 -16.56
N GLU A 50 11.10 8.20 -16.04
CA GLU A 50 11.41 8.36 -14.61
C GLU A 50 11.52 9.82 -14.16
N PHE A 51 11.71 10.76 -15.09
CA PHE A 51 11.95 12.17 -14.77
C PHE A 51 11.02 13.10 -15.56
N PRO A 52 10.08 13.80 -14.89
CA PRO A 52 9.74 13.64 -13.47
C PRO A 52 9.06 12.30 -13.19
N ALA A 53 9.16 11.82 -11.95
CA ALA A 53 8.57 10.54 -11.57
C ALA A 53 7.04 10.57 -11.79
N PRO A 54 6.44 9.47 -12.28
CA PRO A 54 4.98 9.37 -12.41
C PRO A 54 4.27 9.73 -11.11
N SER A 55 3.10 10.36 -11.21
CA SER A 55 2.35 10.87 -10.04
C SER A 55 2.07 9.77 -9.01
N ALA A 56 1.65 8.59 -9.46
CA ALA A 56 1.43 7.42 -8.60
C ALA A 56 2.68 7.02 -7.80
N VAL A 57 3.86 7.05 -8.43
CA VAL A 57 5.14 6.73 -7.77
C VAL A 57 5.51 7.80 -6.75
N SER A 58 5.33 9.08 -7.09
CA SER A 58 5.61 10.19 -6.17
C SER A 58 4.70 10.16 -4.93
N GLU A 59 3.41 9.88 -5.12
CA GLU A 59 2.44 9.75 -4.03
C GLU A 59 2.73 8.53 -3.15
N ALA A 60 3.07 7.38 -3.73
CA ALA A 60 3.45 6.21 -2.96
C ALA A 60 4.71 6.43 -2.11
N ARG A 61 5.72 7.14 -2.64
CA ARG A 61 6.92 7.53 -1.87
C ARG A 61 6.56 8.43 -0.69
N LYS A 62 5.60 9.33 -0.85
CA LYS A 62 5.09 10.17 0.24
C LYS A 62 4.40 9.32 1.32
N GLN A 63 3.50 8.41 0.94
CA GLN A 63 2.85 7.51 1.89
C GLN A 63 3.85 6.66 2.68
N LEU A 64 4.88 6.14 1.99
CA LEU A 64 5.97 5.40 2.62
C LEU A 64 6.77 6.25 3.61
N ALA A 65 7.05 7.50 3.27
CA ALA A 65 7.78 8.42 4.13
C ALA A 65 6.97 8.87 5.37
N GLU A 66 5.64 8.91 5.27
CA GLU A 66 4.74 9.35 6.34
C GLU A 66 4.28 8.21 7.28
N CYS A 67 4.48 6.95 6.90
CA CYS A 67 4.07 5.80 7.73
C CYS A 67 5.15 5.42 8.76
N ASP A 68 4.72 4.83 9.89
CA ASP A 68 5.63 4.27 10.90
C ASP A 68 6.11 2.86 10.51
N ALA A 69 5.28 2.09 9.79
CA ALA A 69 5.62 0.76 9.32
C ALA A 69 4.79 0.33 8.11
N VAL A 70 5.32 -0.65 7.38
CA VAL A 70 4.70 -1.25 6.19
C VAL A 70 4.37 -2.71 6.47
N TRP A 71 3.18 -3.16 6.05
CA TRP A 71 2.81 -4.59 6.07
C TRP A 71 2.35 -5.03 4.68
N ILE A 72 3.07 -6.01 4.12
CA ILE A 72 2.80 -6.55 2.79
C ILE A 72 2.01 -7.87 2.91
N PHE A 73 0.92 -7.97 2.15
CA PHE A 73 0.08 -9.17 2.03
C PHE A 73 0.17 -9.66 0.57
N THR A 74 1.01 -10.67 0.33
CA THR A 74 1.30 -11.21 -1.00
C THR A 74 0.82 -12.66 -1.13
N PRO A 75 0.25 -13.08 -2.29
CA PRO A 75 0.07 -14.49 -2.59
C PRO A 75 1.40 -15.22 -2.72
#